data_AF-B7Q458-F1
#
_entry.id   AF-B7Q458-F1
#
_cell.length_a   1.000
_cell.length_b   1.000
_cell.length_c   1.000
_cell.angle_alpha   90.00
_cell.angle_beta   90.00
_cell.angle_gamma   90.00
#
_symmetry.space_group_name_H-M   'P 1'
#
loop_
_entity.id
_entity.type
_entity.pdbx_description
1 polymer ?
#
loop_
_entity_poly.entity_id
_entity_poly.type
_entity_poly.pdbx_seq_one_letter_code
_entity_poly.pdbx_strand_id
1 'polypeptide(L)'
;MWGGDECNLIRGTFGNVRPPMATTDEQRVFIPDIKRSVLLRYVHDSKVGSVHTRRFAVTPEVFASGKTRPENACYNKRTLPDGAADMGPVAKGAPVAVSLPHFLYGNQSEFGVEGLTPDEDKHLLYVDSEPKKS
;
A
#
# COMPACT_ATOMS: atom_id res chain seq x y z
N MET A 1 -2.54 -11.93 -13.94
CA MET A 1 -2.79 -12.51 -12.61
C MET A 1 -4.06 -11.94 -12.01
N TRP A 2 -4.12 -10.63 -11.85
CA TRP A 2 -5.33 -9.87 -11.53
C TRP A 2 -6.30 -9.88 -12.71
N GLY A 3 -7.57 -9.51 -12.46
CA GLY A 3 -8.66 -9.66 -13.42
C GLY A 3 -8.63 -8.70 -14.62
N GLY A 4 -7.70 -7.75 -14.68
CA GLY A 4 -7.55 -6.81 -15.80
C GLY A 4 -6.11 -6.32 -15.97
N ASP A 5 -5.79 -5.84 -17.17
CA ASP A 5 -4.41 -5.50 -17.57
C ASP A 5 -3.79 -4.40 -16.71
N GLU A 6 -4.55 -3.35 -16.38
CA GLU A 6 -4.08 -2.23 -15.55
C GLU A 6 -3.57 -2.68 -14.17
N CYS A 7 -4.28 -3.59 -13.50
CA CYS A 7 -3.86 -4.13 -12.21
C CYS A 7 -2.59 -5.00 -12.30
N ASN A 8 -2.25 -5.52 -13.48
CA ASN A 8 -1.08 -6.35 -13.70
C ASN A 8 0.17 -5.55 -14.10
N LEU A 9 0.05 -4.23 -14.28
CA LEU A 9 1.20 -3.39 -14.64
C LEU A 9 2.19 -3.27 -13.48
N ILE A 10 3.42 -3.70 -13.75
CA ILE A 10 4.56 -3.46 -12.86
C ILE A 10 5.07 -2.05 -13.14
N ARG A 11 4.96 -1.17 -12.15
CA ARG A 11 5.34 0.23 -12.24
C ARG A 11 6.11 0.62 -10.96
N GLY A 12 7.18 1.39 -11.14
CA GLY A 12 8.01 1.84 -10.02
C GLY A 12 9.21 0.95 -9.74
N THR A 13 9.85 1.14 -8.59
CA THR A 13 11.01 0.37 -8.14
C THR A 13 10.61 -0.62 -7.04
N PHE A 14 11.55 -1.36 -6.46
CA PHE A 14 11.28 -2.19 -5.27
C PHE A 14 11.23 -1.37 -3.97
N GLY A 15 11.20 -0.03 -4.04
CA GLY A 15 11.12 0.86 -2.87
C GLY A 15 12.48 1.15 -2.21
N ASN A 16 13.50 0.36 -2.51
CA ASN A 16 14.87 0.53 -2.02
C ASN A 16 15.62 1.70 -2.68
N VAL A 17 15.24 2.07 -3.90
CA VAL A 17 15.88 3.17 -4.65
C VAL A 17 14.80 4.04 -5.26
N ARG A 18 14.92 5.34 -5.02
CA ARG A 18 14.15 6.39 -5.69
C ARG A 18 15.02 7.03 -6.78
N PRO A 19 14.49 7.38 -7.97
CA PRO A 19 15.29 8.02 -9.01
C PRO A 19 16.02 9.27 -8.48
N PRO A 20 17.32 9.44 -8.80
CA PRO A 20 18.07 10.64 -8.44
C PRO A 20 17.33 11.91 -8.91
N MET A 21 17.29 12.94 -8.07
CA MET A 21 16.66 14.24 -8.38
C MET A 21 15.13 14.19 -8.59
N ALA A 22 14.45 13.10 -8.22
CA ALA A 22 13.00 13.04 -8.31
C ALA A 22 12.33 14.08 -7.40
N THR A 23 11.74 15.11 -8.00
CA THR A 23 11.06 16.24 -7.33
C THR A 23 9.60 15.97 -6.97
N THR A 24 9.02 14.87 -7.47
CA THR A 24 7.62 14.53 -7.25
C THR A 24 7.32 14.16 -5.79
N ASP A 25 6.11 14.45 -5.30
CA ASP A 25 5.63 14.00 -3.99
C ASP A 25 5.02 12.59 -4.01
N GLU A 26 5.29 11.86 -5.08
CA GLU A 26 4.81 10.50 -5.30
C GLU A 26 5.99 9.53 -5.50
N GLN A 27 5.82 8.29 -5.02
CA GLN A 27 6.73 7.20 -5.27
C GLN A 27 5.96 5.92 -5.50
N ARG A 28 6.17 5.28 -6.65
CA ARG A 28 5.54 3.99 -6.91
C ARG A 28 6.50 2.85 -6.56
N VAL A 29 5.99 1.86 -5.84
CA VAL A 29 6.75 0.70 -5.36
C VAL A 29 6.03 -0.57 -5.77
N PHE A 30 6.74 -1.49 -6.39
CA PHE A 30 6.25 -2.86 -6.62
C PHE A 30 6.58 -3.72 -5.40
N ILE A 31 5.55 -4.31 -4.79
CA ILE A 31 5.69 -5.22 -3.65
C ILE A 31 5.52 -6.65 -4.18
N PRO A 32 6.61 -7.45 -4.24
CA PRO A 32 6.56 -8.79 -4.84
C PRO A 32 5.59 -9.75 -4.15
N ASP A 33 5.48 -9.68 -2.82
CA ASP A 33 4.64 -10.59 -2.03
C ASP A 33 3.16 -10.46 -2.37
N ILE A 34 2.72 -9.23 -2.64
CA ILE A 34 1.34 -8.95 -3.07
C ILE A 34 1.22 -8.75 -4.57
N LYS A 35 2.32 -8.87 -5.34
CA LYS A 35 2.38 -8.73 -6.81
C LYS A 35 1.63 -7.50 -7.32
N ARG A 36 1.81 -6.36 -6.65
CA ARG A 36 1.11 -5.11 -6.94
C ARG A 36 2.04 -3.92 -6.86
N SER A 37 1.83 -2.96 -7.77
CA SER A 37 2.45 -1.65 -7.76
C SER A 37 1.61 -0.69 -6.91
N VAL A 38 2.09 -0.31 -5.73
CA VAL A 38 1.43 0.64 -4.83
C VAL A 38 2.01 2.04 -5.01
N LEU A 39 1.16 3.06 -4.86
CA LEU A 39 1.57 4.45 -4.85
C LEU A 39 1.75 4.91 -3.41
N LEU A 40 2.93 5.41 -3.09
CA LEU A 40 3.25 6.10 -1.85
C LEU A 40 3.25 7.61 -2.09
N ARG A 41 2.76 8.38 -1.12
CA ARG A 41 2.73 9.85 -1.17
C ARG A 41 3.54 10.44 -0.05
N TYR A 42 4.16 11.58 -0.32
CA TYR A 42 4.89 12.35 0.68
C TYR A 42 3.97 12.69 1.86
N VAL A 43 4.48 12.53 3.07
CA VAL A 43 3.77 12.85 4.31
C VAL A 43 4.44 14.05 4.98
N HIS A 44 5.72 13.92 5.33
CA HIS A 44 6.51 14.97 5.97
C HIS A 44 8.01 14.70 5.81
N ASP A 45 8.84 15.71 6.07
CA ASP A 45 10.28 15.53 6.23
C ASP A 45 10.56 14.75 7.53
N SER A 46 11.50 13.83 7.49
CA SER A 46 11.83 12.90 8.57
C SER A 46 13.35 12.85 8.79
N LYS A 47 13.78 12.09 9.79
CA LYS A 47 15.20 11.88 10.08
C LYS A 47 15.43 10.44 10.53
N VAL A 48 16.35 9.75 9.88
CA VAL A 48 16.79 8.40 10.25
C VAL A 48 18.25 8.49 10.68
N GLY A 49 18.50 8.36 11.99
CA GLY A 49 19.83 8.62 12.55
C GLY A 49 20.28 10.06 12.31
N SER A 50 21.39 10.26 11.61
CA SER A 50 21.89 11.59 11.21
C SER A 50 21.39 12.03 9.82
N VAL A 51 20.72 11.17 9.06
CA VAL A 51 20.33 11.42 7.67
C VAL A 51 18.95 12.09 7.63
N HIS A 52 18.87 13.24 6.97
CA HIS A 52 17.59 13.88 6.66
C HIS A 52 16.89 13.09 5.55
N THR A 53 15.62 12.78 5.74
CA THR A 53 14.84 11.95 4.83
C THR A 53 13.49 12.63 4.53
N ARG A 54 12.79 12.14 3.51
CA ARG A 54 11.38 12.47 3.24
C ARG A 54 10.57 11.19 3.40
N ARG A 55 9.50 11.23 4.20
CA ARG A 55 8.62 10.08 4.41
C ARG A 55 7.59 9.99 3.31
N PHE A 56 7.47 8.82 2.69
CA PHE A 56 6.42 8.48 1.75
C PHE A 56 5.62 7.28 2.28
N ALA A 57 4.31 7.37 2.32
CA ALA A 57 3.46 6.32 2.88
C ALA A 57 2.33 5.90 1.93
N VAL A 58 1.82 4.68 2.14
CA VAL A 58 0.57 4.27 1.51
C VAL A 58 -0.58 5.15 2.02
N THR A 59 -1.58 5.33 1.17
CA THR A 59 -2.80 6.06 1.52
C THR A 59 -4.00 5.10 1.54
N PRO A 60 -5.14 5.47 2.14
CA PRO A 60 -6.32 4.60 2.26
C PRO A 60 -6.78 3.97 0.94
N GLU A 61 -6.57 4.68 -0.18
CA GLU A 61 -6.92 4.25 -1.53
C GLU A 61 -6.23 2.95 -1.95
N VAL A 62 -5.06 2.62 -1.39
CA VAL A 62 -4.33 1.40 -1.75
C VAL A 62 -5.16 0.17 -1.40
N PHE A 63 -5.82 0.13 -0.24
CA PHE A 63 -6.62 -1.01 0.22
C PHE A 63 -8.12 -0.73 0.23
N ALA A 64 -8.56 0.35 -0.44
CA ALA A 64 -9.98 0.61 -0.67
C ALA A 64 -10.59 -0.48 -1.57
N SER A 65 -11.83 -0.88 -1.29
CA SER A 65 -12.59 -1.84 -2.06
C SER A 65 -12.86 -1.34 -3.48
N GLY A 66 -13.19 -2.26 -4.40
CA GLY A 66 -13.63 -1.89 -5.75
C GLY A 66 -14.92 -1.06 -5.78
N LYS A 67 -15.70 -1.04 -4.67
CA LYS A 67 -16.93 -0.27 -4.54
C LYS A 67 -16.65 1.21 -4.30
N THR A 68 -15.74 1.53 -3.40
CA THR A 68 -15.36 2.92 -3.07
C THR A 68 -14.29 3.45 -4.02
N ARG A 69 -13.46 2.55 -4.58
CA ARG A 69 -12.39 2.87 -5.52
C ARG A 69 -12.48 1.95 -6.75
N PRO A 70 -13.22 2.32 -7.81
CA PRO A 70 -13.44 1.47 -8.99
C PRO A 70 -12.17 0.96 -9.67
N GLU A 71 -11.08 1.73 -9.63
CA GLU A 71 -9.76 1.33 -10.15
C GLU A 71 -9.13 0.15 -9.40
N ASN A 72 -9.61 -0.17 -8.18
CA ASN A 72 -9.20 -1.36 -7.44
C ASN A 72 -10.07 -2.60 -7.74
N ALA A 73 -11.13 -2.47 -8.55
CA ALA A 73 -12.05 -3.59 -8.83
C ALA A 73 -11.34 -4.79 -9.46
N CYS A 74 -10.27 -4.57 -10.27
CA CYS A 74 -9.53 -5.67 -10.88
C CYS A 74 -8.64 -6.48 -9.91
N TYR A 75 -8.39 -5.99 -8.69
CA TYR A 75 -7.69 -6.75 -7.64
C TYR A 75 -8.62 -7.70 -6.87
N ASN A 76 -9.93 -7.41 -6.83
CA ASN A 76 -10.87 -8.09 -5.95
C ASN A 76 -11.74 -9.08 -6.74
N LYS A 77 -11.45 -10.38 -6.63
CA LYS A 77 -12.41 -11.42 -7.07
C LYS A 77 -13.52 -11.60 -6.03
N ARG A 78 -13.14 -11.52 -4.75
CA ARG A 78 -14.07 -11.45 -3.61
C ARG A 78 -14.19 -10.00 -3.15
N THR A 79 -15.42 -9.55 -2.90
CA THR A 79 -15.66 -8.24 -2.31
C THR A 79 -15.31 -8.29 -0.83
N LEU A 80 -14.31 -7.51 -0.43
CA LEU A 80 -13.94 -7.28 0.96
C LEU A 80 -14.30 -5.84 1.36
N PRO A 81 -14.47 -5.57 2.67
CA PRO A 81 -14.53 -4.20 3.20
C PRO A 81 -13.32 -3.36 2.80
N ASP A 82 -13.46 -2.03 2.86
CA ASP A 82 -12.31 -1.13 2.74
C ASP A 82 -11.26 -1.45 3.81
N GLY A 83 -9.98 -1.28 3.48
CA GLY A 83 -8.85 -1.61 4.35
C GLY A 83 -8.33 -3.05 4.18
N ALA A 84 -8.94 -3.85 3.31
CA ALA A 84 -8.46 -5.19 2.95
C ALA A 84 -8.54 -5.45 1.44
N ALA A 85 -7.62 -6.24 0.92
CA ALA A 85 -7.58 -6.67 -0.48
C ALA A 85 -7.54 -8.20 -0.60
N ASP A 86 -8.27 -8.72 -1.60
CA ASP A 86 -8.32 -10.16 -1.87
C ASP A 86 -7.00 -10.66 -2.47
N MET A 87 -6.39 -11.66 -1.83
CA MET A 87 -5.15 -12.28 -2.28
C MET A 87 -5.36 -13.65 -2.93
N GLY A 88 -6.61 -14.10 -3.09
CA GLY A 88 -6.93 -15.39 -3.70
C GLY A 88 -6.25 -15.64 -5.06
N PRO A 89 -6.25 -14.69 -6.01
CA PRO A 89 -5.56 -14.86 -7.29
C PRO A 89 -4.05 -15.08 -7.17
N VAL A 90 -3.42 -14.48 -6.14
CA VAL A 90 -1.98 -14.60 -5.88
C VAL A 90 -1.68 -15.89 -5.11
N ALA A 91 -2.56 -16.27 -4.18
CA ALA A 91 -2.45 -17.41 -3.29
C ALA A 91 -3.04 -18.72 -3.89
N LYS A 92 -3.05 -18.85 -5.23
CA LYS A 92 -3.52 -20.06 -5.94
C LYS A 92 -4.95 -20.48 -5.56
N GLY A 93 -5.83 -19.51 -5.31
CA GLY A 93 -7.24 -19.73 -4.98
C GLY A 93 -7.53 -19.89 -3.48
N ALA A 94 -6.52 -19.91 -2.61
CA ALA A 94 -6.74 -19.94 -1.17
C ALA A 94 -7.46 -18.65 -0.69
N PRO A 95 -8.34 -18.73 0.34
CA PRO A 95 -9.18 -17.61 0.75
C PRO A 95 -8.44 -16.55 1.59
N VAL A 96 -7.24 -16.13 1.16
CA VAL A 96 -6.36 -15.20 1.87
C VAL A 96 -6.69 -13.75 1.53
N ALA A 97 -6.59 -12.85 2.50
CA ALA A 97 -6.67 -11.41 2.31
C ALA A 97 -5.41 -10.74 2.88
N VAL A 98 -5.11 -9.53 2.42
CA VAL A 98 -4.05 -8.68 2.96
C VAL A 98 -4.64 -7.35 3.42
N SER A 99 -4.11 -6.81 4.51
CA SER A 99 -4.46 -5.50 5.06
C SER A 99 -3.21 -4.85 5.66
N LEU A 100 -3.33 -3.60 6.07
CA LEU A 100 -2.42 -3.04 7.07
C LEU A 100 -2.72 -3.64 8.46
N PRO A 101 -1.77 -3.60 9.41
CA PRO A 101 -1.99 -4.10 10.76
C PRO A 101 -3.23 -3.46 11.41
N HIS A 102 -3.98 -4.27 12.17
CA HIS A 102 -5.26 -3.89 12.79
C HIS A 102 -6.30 -3.32 11.79
N PHE A 103 -6.20 -3.69 10.51
CA PHE A 103 -7.02 -3.15 9.43
C PHE A 103 -7.01 -1.61 9.40
N LEU A 104 -5.83 -1.01 9.54
CA LEU A 104 -5.68 0.43 9.37
C LEU A 104 -6.33 0.87 8.03
N TYR A 105 -7.15 1.92 8.09
CA TYR A 105 -8.01 2.43 7.02
C TYR A 105 -9.27 1.63 6.66
N GLY A 106 -9.53 0.51 7.33
CA GLY A 106 -10.82 -0.18 7.24
C GLY A 106 -11.78 0.19 8.36
N ASN A 107 -13.04 -0.22 8.25
CA ASN A 107 -14.00 -0.15 9.35
C ASN A 107 -13.88 -1.42 10.22
N GLN A 108 -13.36 -1.26 11.44
CA GLN A 108 -13.01 -2.39 12.33
C GLN A 108 -14.21 -3.30 12.61
N SER A 109 -15.44 -2.75 12.68
CA SER A 109 -16.64 -3.54 12.97
C SER A 109 -17.01 -4.53 11.87
N GLU A 110 -16.53 -4.32 10.64
CA GLU A 110 -16.83 -5.18 9.49
C GLU A 110 -15.95 -6.44 9.43
N PHE A 111 -14.89 -6.50 10.25
CA PHE A 111 -13.96 -7.64 10.26
C PHE A 111 -14.28 -8.72 11.29
N GLY A 112 -15.17 -8.43 12.25
CA GLY A 112 -15.58 -9.41 13.27
C GLY A 112 -14.44 -9.89 14.18
N VAL A 113 -13.42 -9.05 14.39
CA VAL A 113 -12.26 -9.34 15.25
C VAL A 113 -12.26 -8.39 16.45
N GLU A 114 -12.15 -8.94 17.64
CA GLU A 114 -11.98 -8.16 18.87
C GLU A 114 -10.52 -7.71 19.07
N GLY A 115 -10.32 -6.58 19.74
CA GLY A 115 -8.97 -6.07 20.06
C GLY A 115 -8.27 -5.33 18.91
N LEU A 116 -9.01 -4.92 17.87
CA LEU A 116 -8.46 -4.07 16.81
C LEU A 116 -8.24 -2.64 17.31
N THR A 117 -7.00 -2.16 17.30
CA THR A 117 -6.60 -0.80 17.67
C THR A 117 -5.73 -0.20 16.56
N PRO A 118 -6.31 0.23 15.43
CA PRO A 118 -5.55 0.87 14.35
C PRO A 118 -4.87 2.15 14.85
N ASP A 119 -3.64 2.37 14.42
CA ASP A 119 -2.76 3.45 14.89
C ASP A 119 -1.80 3.76 13.73
N GLU A 120 -1.87 4.96 13.16
CA GLU A 120 -1.06 5.32 11.99
C GLU A 120 0.44 5.32 12.30
N ASP A 121 0.84 5.74 13.49
CA ASP A 121 2.26 5.79 13.85
C ASP A 121 2.89 4.40 13.93
N LYS A 122 2.08 3.37 14.20
CA LYS A 122 2.53 1.98 14.36
C LYS A 122 2.24 1.09 13.16
N HIS A 123 1.15 1.35 12.43
CA HIS A 123 0.59 0.41 11.46
C HIS A 123 0.67 0.93 10.02
N LEU A 124 1.22 2.12 9.79
CA LEU A 124 1.41 2.67 8.46
C LEU A 124 2.58 1.99 7.73
N LEU A 125 2.36 1.61 6.47
CA LEU A 125 3.44 1.24 5.57
C LEU A 125 4.06 2.52 4.98
N TYR A 126 5.34 2.76 5.28
CA TYR A 126 6.07 3.90 4.75
C TYR A 126 7.50 3.54 4.34
N VAL A 127 8.10 4.44 3.56
CA VAL A 127 9.51 4.45 3.18
C VAL A 127 10.06 5.84 3.47
N ASP A 128 11.14 5.91 4.24
CA ASP A 128 11.93 7.13 4.37
C ASP A 128 12.99 7.13 3.26
N SER A 129 12.89 8.10 2.34
CA SER A 129 13.82 8.24 1.22
C SER A 129 14.75 9.43 1.44
N GLU A 130 16.04 9.24 1.23
CA GLU A 130 17.00 10.34 1.24
C GLU A 130 16.67 11.34 0.11
N PRO A 131 16.50 12.64 0.40
CA PRO A 131 16.44 13.67 -0.62
C PRO A 131 17.86 13.80 -1.15
N LYS A 132 18.13 13.30 -2.36
CA LYS A 132 19.46 13.40 -2.94
C LYS A 132 19.88 14.89 -3.02
N LYS A 133 20.76 15.31 -2.10
CA LYS A 133 21.54 16.55 -2.15
C LYS A 133 22.96 16.23 -1.66
N SER A 134 23.85 16.01 -2.62
CA SER A 134 25.26 16.36 -2.52
C SER A 134 25.70 16.87 -3.88
#